data_AF-A0A7J7MJY0-F1
#
_entry.id   AF-A0A7J7MJY0-F1
#
_cell.length_a   1.000
_cell.length_b   1.000
_cell.length_c   1.000
_cell.angle_alpha   90.00
_cell.angle_beta   90.00
_cell.angle_gamma   90.00
#
_symmetry.space_group_name_H-M   'P 1'
#
loop_
_entity.id
_entity.type
_entity.pdbx_description
1 polymer ?
#
loop_
_entity_poly.entity_id
_entity_poly.type
_entity_poly.pdbx_seq_one_letter_code
_entity_poly.pdbx_strand_id
1 'polypeptide(L)'
;MTIMVILIKRLFAKQQRRRISRMKALEEDPTVFDYDGAYDKMKDAVIRAVLDDCRERKSKYIGPLKQKAKEREREHDIIYERKILKERSKDDHLFADKDKFVTGAYKRKLAEQAKWQEEERLRELCEEKDDVTKKSDMTDF
;
A
#
# COMPACT_ATOMS: atom_id res chain seq x y z
N MET A 1 2.23 9.34 76.72
CA MET A 1 1.12 8.70 75.96
C MET A 1 0.17 9.69 75.29
N THR A 2 -0.05 10.89 75.84
CA THR A 2 -0.99 11.91 75.30
C THR A 2 -0.57 12.55 73.96
N ILE A 3 0.71 12.87 73.77
CA ILE A 3 1.24 13.50 72.54
C ILE A 3 1.10 12.56 71.33
N MET A 4 1.36 11.26 71.51
CA MET A 4 1.17 10.25 70.46
C MET A 4 -0.30 10.12 70.03
N VAL A 5 -1.24 10.15 70.99
CA VAL A 5 -2.69 10.12 70.68
C VAL A 5 -3.12 11.36 69.89
N ILE A 6 -2.59 12.54 70.22
CA ILE A 6 -2.86 13.78 69.46
C ILE A 6 -2.31 13.70 68.04
N LEU A 7 -1.08 13.18 67.87
CA LEU A 7 -0.47 12.95 66.55
C LEU A 7 -1.29 11.98 65.70
N ILE A 8 -1.74 10.87 66.29
CA ILE A 8 -2.59 9.87 65.62
C ILE A 8 -3.94 10.51 65.20
N LYS A 9 -4.59 11.27 66.08
CA LYS A 9 -5.83 12.00 65.74
C LYS A 9 -5.63 13.02 64.63
N ARG A 10 -4.52 13.76 64.63
CA ARG A 10 -4.15 14.70 63.56
C ARG A 10 -3.88 13.99 62.23
N LEU A 11 -3.19 12.85 62.26
CA LEU A 11 -2.93 12.02 61.10
C LEU A 11 -4.24 11.50 60.48
N PHE A 12 -5.15 11.01 61.34
CA PHE A 12 -6.47 10.54 60.93
C PHE A 12 -7.32 11.66 60.32
N ALA A 13 -7.37 12.84 60.95
CA ALA A 13 -8.06 14.01 60.40
C ALA A 13 -7.48 14.45 59.03
N LYS A 14 -6.15 14.39 58.87
CA LYS A 14 -5.47 14.67 57.60
C LYS A 14 -5.87 13.65 56.52
N GLN A 15 -6.03 12.38 56.89
CA GLN A 15 -6.45 11.31 55.99
C GLN A 15 -7.93 11.45 55.58
N GLN A 16 -8.81 11.84 56.50
CA GLN A 16 -10.23 12.14 56.20
C GLN A 16 -10.36 13.33 55.24
N ARG A 17 -9.61 14.42 55.45
CA ARG A 17 -9.58 15.57 54.53
C ARG A 17 -9.15 15.18 53.12
N ARG A 18 -8.12 14.34 52.99
CA ARG A 18 -7.65 13.80 51.69
C ARG A 18 -8.72 12.96 50.99
N ARG A 19 -9.44 12.12 51.74
CA ARG A 19 -10.54 11.31 51.20
C ARG A 19 -11.68 12.18 50.67
N ILE A 20 -12.13 13.15 51.47
CA ILE A 20 -13.19 14.09 51.05
C ILE A 20 -12.76 14.85 49.79
N SER A 21 -11.53 15.36 49.75
CA SER A 21 -10.99 16.05 48.57
C SER A 21 -10.93 15.15 47.34
N ARG A 22 -10.54 13.88 47.49
CA ARG A 22 -10.50 12.92 46.39
C ARG A 22 -11.89 12.58 45.87
N MET A 23 -12.87 12.45 46.77
CA MET A 23 -14.26 12.16 46.38
C MET A 23 -14.87 13.33 45.62
N LYS A 24 -14.65 14.56 46.08
CA LYS A 24 -15.08 15.77 45.34
C LYS A 24 -14.48 15.83 43.93
N ALA A 25 -13.18 15.56 43.81
CA ALA A 25 -12.52 15.54 42.51
C ALA A 25 -13.07 14.44 41.57
N LEU A 26 -13.44 13.28 42.10
CA LEU A 26 -14.05 12.18 41.32
C LEU A 26 -15.52 12.44 40.95
N GLU A 27 -16.24 13.22 41.76
CA GLU A 27 -17.61 13.66 41.49
C GLU A 27 -17.65 14.71 40.38
N GLU A 28 -16.66 15.60 40.34
CA GLU A 28 -16.50 16.59 39.28
C GLU A 28 -16.10 15.92 37.94
N ASP A 29 -15.09 15.04 37.96
CA ASP A 29 -14.69 14.27 36.78
C ASP A 29 -14.08 12.91 37.18
N PRO A 30 -14.68 11.78 36.76
CA PRO A 30 -14.19 10.44 37.08
C PRO A 30 -12.83 10.12 36.41
N THR A 31 -12.40 10.88 35.40
CA THR A 31 -11.16 10.67 34.64
C THR A 31 -9.98 11.51 35.15
N VAL A 32 -10.15 12.33 36.19
CA VAL A 32 -9.11 13.22 36.75
C VAL A 32 -7.79 12.52 37.11
N PHE A 33 -7.85 11.24 37.50
CA PHE A 33 -6.67 10.45 37.86
C PHE A 33 -6.24 9.45 36.77
N ASP A 34 -6.89 9.48 35.60
CA ASP A 34 -6.54 8.64 34.45
C ASP A 34 -5.39 9.26 33.65
N TYR A 35 -4.19 9.18 34.23
CA TYR A 35 -2.98 9.68 33.59
C TYR A 35 -2.58 8.86 32.36
N ASP A 36 -2.91 7.57 32.35
CA ASP A 36 -2.59 6.65 31.25
C ASP A 36 -3.42 6.98 30.01
N GLY A 37 -4.74 7.14 30.18
CA GLY A 37 -5.62 7.51 29.07
C GLY A 37 -5.31 8.89 28.47
N ALA A 38 -4.81 9.85 29.27
CA ALA A 38 -4.34 11.13 28.75
C ALA A 38 -3.06 10.98 27.90
N TYR A 39 -2.13 10.14 28.35
CA TYR A 39 -0.89 9.85 27.62
C TYR A 39 -1.14 9.11 26.32
N ASP A 40 -1.99 8.08 26.35
CA ASP A 40 -2.37 7.30 25.17
C ASP A 40 -3.01 8.19 24.10
N LYS A 41 -3.91 9.11 24.48
CA LYS A 41 -4.50 10.08 23.55
C LYS A 41 -3.46 10.97 22.89
N MET A 42 -2.45 11.43 23.64
CA MET A 42 -1.36 12.24 23.09
C MET A 42 -0.51 11.43 22.12
N LYS A 43 -0.20 10.17 22.46
CA LYS A 43 0.56 9.26 21.58
C LYS A 43 -0.21 8.92 20.32
N ASP A 44 -1.49 8.61 20.43
CA ASP A 44 -2.37 8.35 19.31
C ASP A 44 -2.45 9.55 18.37
N ALA A 45 -2.56 10.76 18.89
CA ALA A 45 -2.57 11.98 18.09
C ALA A 45 -1.25 12.16 17.30
N VAL A 46 -0.11 11.90 17.94
CA VAL A 46 1.22 11.94 17.28
C VAL A 46 1.35 10.86 16.21
N ILE A 47 0.94 9.63 16.50
CA ILE A 47 0.98 8.51 15.54
C ILE A 47 0.10 8.83 14.33
N ARG A 48 -1.12 9.34 14.55
CA ARG A 48 -2.03 9.74 13.46
C ARG A 48 -1.42 10.83 12.59
N ALA A 49 -0.84 11.87 13.18
CA ALA A 49 -0.17 12.94 12.44
C ALA A 49 0.99 12.41 11.57
N VAL A 50 1.79 11.48 12.09
CA VAL A 50 2.88 10.84 11.33
C VAL A 50 2.32 9.98 10.19
N LEU A 51 1.27 9.19 10.45
CA LEU A 51 0.63 8.36 9.43
C LEU A 51 0.03 9.20 8.30
N ASP A 52 -0.58 10.33 8.63
CA ASP A 52 -1.14 11.24 7.64
C ASP A 52 -0.05 11.94 6.82
N ASP A 53 1.05 12.41 7.43
CA ASP A 53 2.22 12.95 6.69
C ASP A 53 2.88 11.88 5.79
N CYS A 54 2.96 10.62 6.23
CA CYS A 54 3.43 9.52 5.38
C CYS A 54 2.50 9.22 4.20
N ARG A 55 1.18 9.42 4.35
CA ARG A 55 0.21 9.23 3.26
C ARG A 55 0.30 10.35 2.23
N GLU A 56 0.58 11.57 2.66
CA GLU A 56 0.78 12.72 1.79
C GLU A 56 2.12 12.61 1.04
N ARG A 57 3.18 12.16 1.72
CA ARG A 57 4.50 11.89 1.14
C ARG A 57 4.56 10.56 0.39
N LYS A 58 3.67 10.36 -0.59
CA LYS A 58 3.79 9.22 -1.51
C LYS A 58 5.14 9.27 -2.20
N SER A 59 5.82 8.13 -2.26
CA SER A 59 7.11 8.04 -2.93
C SER A 59 6.98 8.38 -4.41
N LYS A 60 7.76 9.36 -4.87
CA LYS A 60 7.70 9.92 -6.23
C LYS A 60 7.92 8.87 -7.33
N TYR A 61 8.73 7.83 -7.09
CA TYR A 61 9.20 6.91 -8.13
C TYR A 61 8.78 5.46 -7.98
N ILE A 62 8.23 5.01 -6.83
CA ILE A 62 7.94 3.57 -6.65
C ILE A 62 6.87 3.07 -7.63
N GLY A 63 5.88 3.90 -7.96
CA GLY A 63 4.80 3.55 -8.88
C GLY A 63 5.34 3.25 -10.27
N PRO A 64 6.03 4.21 -10.90
CA PRO A 64 6.70 4.00 -12.19
C PRO A 64 7.66 2.81 -12.18
N LEU A 65 8.46 2.64 -11.13
CA LEU A 65 9.39 1.50 -11.02
C LEU A 65 8.66 0.15 -11.01
N LYS A 66 7.55 0.04 -10.28
CA LYS A 66 6.71 -1.17 -10.27
C LYS A 66 6.06 -1.42 -11.64
N GLN A 67 5.62 -0.36 -12.33
CA GLN A 67 5.08 -0.49 -13.69
C GLN A 67 6.14 -0.99 -14.67
N LYS A 68 7.33 -0.40 -14.66
CA LYS A 68 8.47 -0.82 -15.50
C LYS A 68 9.00 -2.21 -15.16
N ALA A 69 8.92 -2.65 -13.90
CA ALA A 69 9.24 -4.03 -13.55
C ALA A 69 8.26 -5.02 -14.21
N LYS A 70 6.96 -4.73 -14.15
CA LYS A 70 5.93 -5.56 -14.81
C LYS A 70 6.07 -5.58 -16.33
N GLU A 71 6.45 -4.45 -16.94
CA GLU A 71 6.71 -4.36 -18.38
C GLU A 71 7.86 -5.29 -18.80
N ARG A 72 8.99 -5.22 -18.10
CA ARG A 72 10.15 -6.10 -18.35
C ARG A 72 9.85 -7.58 -18.14
N GLU A 73 9.04 -7.92 -17.14
CA GLU A 73 8.61 -9.30 -16.91
C GLU A 73 7.83 -9.84 -18.12
N ARG A 74 6.90 -9.05 -18.66
CA ARG A 74 6.16 -9.42 -19.88
C ARG A 74 7.05 -9.55 -21.10
N GLU A 75 7.98 -8.62 -21.31
CA GLU A 75 8.95 -8.69 -22.42
C GLU A 75 9.81 -9.94 -22.33
N HIS A 76 10.29 -10.27 -21.13
CA HIS A 76 11.06 -11.48 -20.89
C HIS A 76 10.27 -12.74 -21.25
N ASP A 77 8.99 -12.81 -20.86
CA ASP A 77 8.10 -13.91 -21.23
C ASP A 77 7.91 -14.04 -22.75
N ILE A 78 7.73 -12.91 -23.45
CA ILE A 78 7.61 -12.89 -24.92
C ILE A 78 8.90 -13.41 -25.58
N ILE A 79 10.06 -12.97 -25.09
CA ILE A 79 11.37 -13.41 -25.60
C ILE A 79 11.56 -14.91 -25.37
N TYR A 80 11.21 -15.39 -24.18
CA TYR A 80 11.31 -16.79 -23.82
C TYR A 80 10.42 -17.68 -24.72
N GLU A 81 9.17 -17.29 -24.94
CA GLU A 81 8.25 -18.01 -25.84
C GLU A 81 8.75 -17.99 -27.29
N ARG A 82 9.25 -16.85 -27.78
CA ARG A 82 9.87 -16.76 -29.12
C ARG A 82 11.08 -17.68 -29.26
N LYS A 83 11.90 -17.80 -28.21
CA LYS A 83 13.04 -18.71 -28.18
C LYS A 83 12.57 -20.16 -28.29
N ILE A 84 11.58 -20.57 -27.51
CA ILE A 84 11.00 -21.93 -27.56
C ILE A 84 10.42 -22.22 -28.94
N LEU A 85 9.67 -21.28 -29.53
CA LEU A 85 9.10 -21.46 -30.88
C LEU A 85 10.20 -21.63 -31.94
N LYS A 86 11.30 -20.88 -31.81
CA LYS A 86 12.46 -21.03 -32.70
C LYS A 86 13.15 -22.38 -32.55
N GLU A 87 13.27 -22.90 -31.33
CA GLU A 87 13.79 -24.25 -31.06
C GLU A 87 12.87 -25.32 -31.65
N ARG A 88 11.55 -25.22 -31.42
CA ARG A 88 10.56 -26.14 -32.01
C ARG A 88 10.59 -26.14 -33.53
N SER A 89 10.65 -24.98 -34.16
CA SER A 89 10.72 -24.86 -35.62
C SER A 89 11.98 -25.52 -36.20
N LYS A 90 13.08 -25.56 -35.45
CA LYS A 90 14.28 -26.31 -35.87
C LYS A 90 14.04 -27.80 -35.78
N ASP A 91 13.36 -28.29 -34.75
CA ASP A 91 13.13 -29.72 -34.56
C ASP A 91 11.91 -30.26 -35.32
N ASP A 92 11.06 -29.37 -35.86
CA ASP A 92 9.82 -29.70 -36.55
C ASP A 92 10.03 -30.65 -37.74
N HIS A 93 11.18 -30.58 -38.42
CA HIS A 93 11.50 -31.50 -39.52
C HIS A 93 11.78 -32.94 -39.05
N LEU A 94 12.22 -33.15 -37.81
CA LEU A 94 12.47 -34.50 -37.26
C LEU A 94 11.18 -35.21 -36.83
N PHE A 95 10.11 -34.45 -36.59
CA PHE A 95 8.87 -34.97 -36.01
C PHE A 95 7.63 -34.59 -36.83
N ALA A 96 7.81 -34.36 -38.14
CA ALA A 96 6.73 -33.95 -39.05
C ALA A 96 5.56 -34.96 -39.09
N ASP A 97 5.87 -36.25 -38.94
CA ASP A 97 4.88 -37.33 -38.99
C ASP A 97 4.11 -37.54 -37.68
N LYS A 98 4.39 -36.74 -36.62
CA LYS A 98 3.76 -36.87 -35.30
C LYS A 98 2.73 -35.78 -35.05
N ASP A 99 1.66 -36.15 -34.35
CA ASP A 99 0.60 -35.22 -33.95
C ASP A 99 1.09 -34.17 -32.93
N LYS A 100 0.68 -32.91 -33.12
CA LYS A 100 0.97 -31.78 -32.23
C LYS A 100 -0.24 -31.49 -31.34
N PHE A 101 -0.09 -31.62 -30.03
CA PHE A 101 -1.15 -31.34 -29.07
C PHE A 101 -0.93 -30.01 -28.35
N VAL A 102 -1.99 -29.21 -28.24
CA VAL A 102 -1.96 -27.91 -27.55
C VAL A 102 -2.99 -27.89 -26.43
N THR A 103 -2.57 -27.53 -25.21
CA THR A 103 -3.46 -27.47 -24.05
C THR A 103 -4.38 -26.23 -24.12
N GLY A 104 -5.58 -26.35 -23.54
CA GLY A 104 -6.52 -25.22 -23.47
C GLY A 104 -5.97 -24.02 -22.68
N ALA A 105 -5.11 -24.26 -21.69
CA ALA A 105 -4.41 -23.20 -20.96
C ALA A 105 -3.46 -22.40 -21.88
N TYR A 106 -2.71 -23.08 -22.74
CA TYR A 106 -1.79 -22.41 -23.67
C TYR A 106 -2.54 -21.56 -24.70
N LYS A 107 -3.66 -22.06 -25.24
CA LYS A 107 -4.52 -21.27 -26.14
C LYS A 107 -5.03 -19.99 -25.49
N ARG A 108 -5.43 -20.06 -24.22
CA ARG A 108 -5.84 -18.88 -23.43
C ARG A 108 -4.69 -17.90 -23.23
N LYS A 109 -3.49 -18.37 -22.91
CA LYS A 109 -2.28 -17.53 -22.80
C LYS A 109 -1.98 -16.78 -24.10
N LEU A 110 -2.07 -17.45 -25.24
CA LEU A 110 -1.86 -16.83 -26.56
C LEU A 110 -2.93 -15.77 -26.86
N ALA A 111 -4.20 -16.04 -26.55
CA ALA A 111 -5.29 -15.08 -26.75
C ALA A 111 -5.12 -13.83 -25.87
N GLU A 112 -4.72 -14.02 -24.61
CA GLU A 112 -4.42 -12.91 -23.69
C GLU A 112 -3.25 -12.07 -24.20
N GLN A 113 -2.18 -12.70 -24.67
CA GLN A 113 -1.04 -12.00 -25.26
C GLN A 113 -1.43 -11.21 -26.52
N ALA A 114 -2.24 -11.81 -27.41
CA ALA A 114 -2.72 -11.13 -28.61
C ALA A 114 -3.58 -9.91 -28.27
N LYS A 115 -4.48 -10.04 -27.29
CA LYS A 115 -5.31 -8.92 -26.81
C LYS A 115 -4.44 -7.77 -26.29
N TRP A 116 -3.43 -8.07 -25.48
CA TRP A 116 -2.49 -7.07 -24.98
C TRP A 116 -1.70 -6.38 -26.09
N GLN A 117 -1.27 -7.12 -27.12
CA GLN A 117 -0.55 -6.54 -28.26
C GLN A 117 -1.44 -5.57 -29.07
N GLU A 118 -2.71 -5.91 -29.26
CA GLU A 118 -3.64 -4.99 -29.92
C GLU A 118 -3.95 -3.77 -29.05
N GLU A 119 -4.08 -3.92 -27.73
CA GLU A 119 -4.24 -2.79 -26.81
C GLU A 119 -3.03 -1.84 -26.84
N GLU A 120 -1.80 -2.36 -26.84
CA GLU A 120 -0.58 -1.55 -26.99
C GLU A 120 -0.52 -0.89 -28.38
N ARG A 121 -0.82 -1.62 -29.46
CA ARG A 121 -0.87 -1.05 -30.82
C ARG A 121 -1.87 0.12 -30.90
N LEU A 122 -3.05 -0.03 -30.30
CA LEU A 122 -4.04 1.05 -30.27
C LEU A 122 -3.54 2.26 -29.47
N ARG A 123 -2.82 2.03 -28.37
CA ARG A 123 -2.20 3.11 -27.59
C ARG A 123 -1.14 3.84 -28.41
N GLU A 124 -0.24 3.10 -29.06
CA GLU A 124 0.79 3.66 -29.95
C GLU A 124 0.17 4.50 -31.07
N LEU A 125 -0.91 4.03 -31.69
CA LEU A 125 -1.63 4.79 -32.73
C LEU A 125 -2.29 6.07 -32.19
N CYS A 126 -2.79 6.07 -30.96
CA CYS A 126 -3.31 7.28 -30.33
C CYS A 126 -2.17 8.25 -30.01
N GLU A 127 -1.07 7.76 -29.42
CA GLU A 127 0.11 8.57 -29.11
C GLU A 127 0.74 9.18 -30.38
N GLU A 128 0.80 8.42 -31.48
CA GLU A 128 1.28 8.92 -32.78
C GLU A 128 0.37 10.01 -33.36
N LYS A 129 -0.96 9.87 -33.20
CA LYS A 129 -1.92 10.91 -33.60
C LYS A 129 -1.76 12.18 -32.75
N ASP A 130 -1.47 12.04 -31.48
CA ASP A 130 -1.30 13.15 -30.54
C ASP A 130 0.11 13.76 -30.56
N ASP A 131 1.05 13.14 -31.27
CA ASP A 131 2.40 13.64 -31.44
C ASP A 131 2.41 14.99 -32.18
N VAL A 132 2.74 16.04 -31.44
CA VAL A 132 2.84 17.42 -31.91
C VAL A 132 3.82 17.56 -33.08
N THR A 133 4.84 16.71 -33.19
CA THR A 133 5.80 16.75 -34.31
C THR A 133 5.20 16.25 -35.63
N LYS A 134 4.09 15.49 -35.57
CA LYS A 134 3.39 14.93 -36.74
C LYS A 134 2.19 15.77 -37.16
N LYS A 135 1.64 16.59 -36.25
CA LYS A 135 0.55 17.51 -36.55
C LYS A 135 1.06 18.73 -37.33
N SER A 136 0.48 18.97 -38.51
CA SER A 136 0.79 20.15 -39.34
C SER A 136 -0.06 21.37 -39.03
N ASP A 137 -1.19 21.18 -38.35
CA ASP A 137 -2.18 22.22 -38.10
C ASP A 137 -2.23 22.57 -36.61
N MET A 138 -2.12 23.86 -36.29
CA MET A 138 -2.02 24.39 -34.91
C MET A 138 -3.40 24.67 -34.28
N THR A 139 -4.48 24.17 -34.90
CA THR A 139 -5.87 24.45 -34.52
C THR A 139 -6.37 23.69 -33.30
N ASP A 140 -5.54 22.80 -32.74
CA ASP A 140 -5.86 21.87 -31.64
C ASP A 140 -5.32 22.35 -30.26
N PHE A 141 -4.99 23.64 -30.13
CA PHE A 141 -4.50 24.29 -28.90
C PHE A 141 -5.61 24.89 -28.02
#